data_AF-A0A2M9PDT9-F1
#
_entry.id   AF-A0A2M9PDT9-F1
#
_cell.length_a   1.000
_cell.length_b   1.000
_cell.length_c   1.000
_cell.angle_alpha   90.00
_cell.angle_beta   90.00
_cell.angle_gamma   90.00
#
_symmetry.space_group_name_H-M   'P 1'
#
loop_
_entity.id
_entity.type
_entity.pdbx_description
1 polymer ?
#
loop_
_entity_poly.entity_id
_entity_poly.type
_entity_poly.pdbx_seq_one_letter_code
_entity_poly.pdbx_strand_id
1 'polypeptide(L)'
;MNTDILFALFVASFVNAALPGPCMIATMGRTLRGGWRKGALVSLGVLAADTLHIAAAIAALLGVLSLSPAALIAMKWAGIAA
;
A
#
# COMPACT_ATOMS: atom_id res chain seq x y z
N MET A 1 -10.09 -22.03 12.65
CA MET A 1 -9.00 -21.08 12.34
C MET A 1 -7.76 -21.57 13.06
N ASN A 2 -6.66 -21.82 12.35
CA ASN A 2 -5.43 -22.32 12.97
C ASN A 2 -4.73 -21.19 13.71
N THR A 3 -4.45 -21.35 15.00
CA THR A 3 -3.85 -20.31 15.85
C THR A 3 -2.47 -19.87 15.34
N ASP A 4 -1.75 -20.78 14.71
CA ASP A 4 -0.41 -20.52 14.15
C ASP A 4 -0.44 -19.49 13.02
N ILE A 5 -1.48 -19.54 12.17
CA ILE A 5 -1.64 -18.58 11.06
C ILE A 5 -1.97 -17.20 11.62
N LEU A 6 -2.80 -17.13 12.65
CA LEU A 6 -3.14 -15.86 13.30
C LEU A 6 -1.92 -15.24 13.97
N PHE A 7 -1.10 -16.06 14.63
CA PHE A 7 0.15 -15.62 15.21
C PHE A 7 1.12 -15.11 14.13
N ALA A 8 1.27 -15.83 13.02
CA ALA A 8 2.11 -15.40 11.90
C ALA A 8 1.63 -14.08 11.27
N LEU A 9 0.32 -13.91 11.04
CA LEU A 9 -0.24 -12.66 10.52
C LEU A 9 -0.05 -11.49 11.50
N PHE A 10 -0.21 -11.75 12.80
CA PHE A 10 0.01 -10.75 13.83
C PHE A 10 1.44 -10.26 13.81
N VAL A 11 2.42 -11.18 13.82
CA VAL A 11 3.85 -10.83 13.78
C VAL A 11 4.20 -10.10 12.48
N ALA A 12 3.74 -10.59 11.32
CA ALA A 12 4.00 -9.94 10.03
C ALA A 12 3.44 -8.50 10.00
N SER A 13 2.21 -8.31 10.47
CA SER A 13 1.56 -7.00 10.54
C SER A 13 2.25 -6.06 11.52
N PHE A 14 2.69 -6.59 12.67
CA PHE A 14 3.44 -5.83 13.67
C PHE A 14 4.78 -5.33 13.11
N VAL A 15 5.56 -6.21 12.48
CA VAL A 15 6.82 -5.85 11.83
C VAL A 15 6.59 -4.80 10.75
N ASN A 16 5.58 -4.99 9.90
CA ASN A 16 5.24 -4.03 8.86
C ASN A 16 4.85 -2.65 9.43
N ALA A 17 4.10 -2.61 10.53
CA ALA A 17 3.73 -1.35 11.19
C ALA A 17 4.90 -0.68 11.91
N ALA A 18 5.86 -1.46 12.42
CA ALA A 18 7.03 -0.95 13.11
C ALA A 18 8.09 -0.37 12.16
N LEU A 19 8.21 -0.91 10.94
CA LEU A 19 9.16 -0.40 9.96
C LEU A 19 8.65 0.92 9.35
N PRO A 20 9.37 2.05 9.53
CA PRO A 20 9.01 3.28 8.85
C PRO A 20 9.21 3.08 7.34
N GLY A 21 8.11 3.19 6.59
CA GLY A 21 8.14 3.10 5.14
C GLY A 21 8.92 4.26 4.49
N PRO A 22 9.25 4.14 3.19
CA PRO A 22 10.00 5.17 2.45
C PRO A 22 9.32 6.54 2.50
N CYS A 23 7.98 6.60 2.44
CA CYS A 23 7.22 7.84 2.57
C CYS A 23 7.39 8.48 3.96
N MET A 24 7.39 7.68 5.03
CA MET A 24 7.57 8.19 6.40
C MET A 24 8.96 8.79 6.57
N ILE A 25 10.00 8.13 6.04
CA ILE A 25 11.38 8.62 6.05
C ILE A 25 11.48 9.95 5.29
N ALA A 26 10.87 10.03 4.10
CA ALA A 26 10.87 11.26 3.30
C ALA A 26 10.18 12.42 4.02
N THR A 27 9.00 12.18 4.59
CA THR A 27 8.24 13.19 5.35
C THR A 27 8.99 13.63 6.60
N MET A 28 9.54 12.69 7.38
CA MET A 28 10.36 13.01 8.56
C MET A 28 11.59 13.83 8.19
N GLY A 29 12.34 13.40 7.17
CA GLY A 29 13.54 14.12 6.73
C GLY A 29 13.24 15.56 6.27
N ARG A 30 12.11 15.76 5.57
CA ARG A 30 11.67 17.10 5.13
C ARG A 30 11.11 17.95 6.27
N THR A 31 10.46 17.32 7.25
CA THR A 31 9.98 17.99 8.47
C THR A 31 11.13 18.45 9.34
N LEU A 32 12.12 17.58 9.59
CA LEU A 32 13.30 17.89 10.41
C LEU A 32 14.17 19.00 9.78
N ARG A 33 14.36 18.99 8.45
CA ARG A 33 15.17 20.01 7.75
C ARG A 33 14.41 21.30 7.44
N GLY A 34 13.09 21.24 7.36
CA GLY A 34 12.27 22.25 6.70
C GLY A 34 11.15 22.83 7.54
N GLY A 35 10.93 22.30 8.74
CA GLY A 35 9.79 22.59 9.58
C GLY A 35 8.51 21.86 9.15
N TRP A 36 7.49 21.96 10.01
CA TRP A 36 6.21 21.25 9.85
C TRP A 36 5.50 21.56 8.53
N ARG A 37 5.60 22.78 8.00
CA ARG A 37 4.96 23.17 6.73
C ARG A 37 5.51 22.38 5.54
N LYS A 38 6.83 22.16 5.47
CA LYS A 38 7.44 21.37 4.39
C LYS A 38 7.10 19.89 4.54
N GLY A 39 7.01 19.40 5.78
CA GLY A 39 6.48 18.07 6.08
C GLY A 39 5.05 17.89 5.56
N ALA A 40 4.16 18.82 5.89
CA ALA A 40 2.75 18.78 5.46
C ALA A 40 2.60 18.75 3.94
N LEU A 41 3.39 19.55 3.20
CA LEU A 41 3.38 19.51 1.73
C LEU A 41 3.79 18.14 1.16
N VAL A 42 4.78 17.49 1.79
CA VAL A 42 5.20 16.14 1.38
C VAL A 42 4.10 15.13 1.69
N SER A 43 3.50 15.17 2.87
CA SER A 43 2.37 14.31 3.23
C SER A 43 1.18 14.49 2.29
N LEU A 44 0.85 15.72 1.90
CA LEU A 44 -0.19 16.00 0.92
C LEU A 44 0.14 15.41 -0.46
N GLY A 45 1.41 15.52 -0.89
CA GLY A 45 1.88 14.90 -2.12
C GLY A 45 1.77 13.37 -2.08
N VAL A 46 2.15 12.75 -0.96
CA VAL A 46 2.01 11.29 -0.76
C VAL A 46 0.54 10.89 -0.79
N LEU A 47 -0.33 11.59 -0.07
CA LEU A 47 -1.77 11.32 -0.07
C LEU A 47 -2.38 11.44 -1.47
N ALA A 48 -2.03 12.48 -2.22
CA ALA A 48 -2.48 12.65 -3.60
C ALA A 48 -1.98 11.52 -4.52
N ALA A 49 -0.72 11.09 -4.35
CA ALA A 49 -0.17 9.98 -5.11
C ALA A 49 -0.86 8.66 -4.77
N ASP A 50 -1.10 8.38 -3.49
CA ASP A 50 -1.76 7.15 -3.02
C ASP A 50 -3.20 7.08 -3.50
N THR A 51 -3.94 8.19 -3.41
CA THR A 51 -5.32 8.26 -3.92
C THR A 51 -5.39 8.02 -5.43
N LEU A 52 -4.48 8.62 -6.20
CA LEU A 52 -4.40 8.38 -7.64
C LEU A 52 -4.01 6.92 -7.97
N HIS A 53 -3.07 6.36 -7.22
CA HIS A 53 -2.64 4.97 -7.37
C HIS A 53 -3.78 3.99 -7.09
N ILE A 54 -4.52 4.20 -5.99
CA ILE A 54 -5.68 3.38 -5.64
C ILE A 54 -6.78 3.51 -6.71
N ALA A 55 -7.06 4.72 -7.18
CA ALA A 55 -8.03 4.94 -8.26
C ALA A 55 -7.64 4.20 -9.54
N ALA A 56 -6.37 4.25 -9.93
CA ALA A 56 -5.84 3.53 -11.08
C ALA A 56 -5.94 2.00 -10.89
N ALA A 57 -5.61 1.48 -9.70
CA ALA A 57 -5.72 0.07 -9.39
C ALA A 57 -7.18 -0.42 -9.46
N ILE A 58 -8.12 0.34 -8.90
CA ILE A 58 -9.56 0.03 -8.98
C ILE A 58 -10.03 0.04 -10.43
N ALA A 59 -9.69 1.08 -11.19
CA ALA A 59 -10.07 1.19 -12.60
C ALA A 59 -9.52 0.00 -13.43
N ALA A 60 -8.27 -0.40 -13.18
CA ALA A 60 -7.66 -1.55 -13.83
C ALA A 60 -8.39 -2.86 -13.47
N LEU A 61 -8.65 -3.10 -12.18
CA LEU A 61 -9.35 -4.31 -11.73
C LEU A 61 -10.77 -4.39 -12.27
N LEU A 62 -11.51 -3.27 -12.28
CA LEU A 62 -12.85 -3.20 -12.86
C LEU A 62 -12.84 -3.37 -14.38
N GLY A 63 -11.82 -2.83 -15.06
CA GLY A 63 -11.61 -3.04 -16.49
C GLY A 63 -11.40 -4.52 -16.82
N VAL A 64 -10.53 -5.20 -16.07
CA VAL A 64 -10.30 -6.65 -16.22
C VAL A 64 -11.57 -7.44 -15.91
N LEU A 65 -12.29 -7.10 -14.84
CA LEU A 65 -13.55 -7.74 -14.47
C LEU A 65 -14.59 -7.66 -15.60
N SER A 66 -14.69 -6.49 -16.23
CA SER A 66 -15.66 -6.23 -17.30
C SER A 66 -15.34 -7.00 -18.59
N LEU A 67 -14.07 -7.32 -18.82
CA LEU A 67 -13.62 -8.12 -19.97
C LEU A 67 -13.76 -9.62 -19.72
N SER A 68 -13.32 -10.10 -18.55
CA SER A 68 -13.40 -11.52 -18.18
C SER A 68 -13.26 -11.73 -16.67
N PRO A 69 -14.30 -12.25 -16.00
CA PRO A 69 -14.20 -12.64 -14.59
C PRO A 69 -13.14 -13.72 -14.33
N ALA A 70 -12.90 -14.61 -15.29
CA ALA A 70 -11.89 -15.66 -15.17
C ALA A 70 -10.46 -15.10 -15.12
N ALA A 71 -10.21 -13.96 -15.77
CA ALA A 71 -8.91 -13.30 -15.75
C ALA A 71 -8.54 -12.78 -14.35
N LEU A 72 -9.51 -12.32 -13.56
CA LEU A 72 -9.27 -11.95 -12.16
C LEU A 72 -8.88 -13.16 -11.29
N ILE A 73 -9.51 -14.32 -11.53
CA ILE A 73 -9.15 -15.55 -10.83
C ILE A 73 -7.71 -15.95 -11.19
N ALA A 74 -7.34 -15.87 -12.47
CA ALA A 74 -5.96 -16.12 -12.90
C ALA A 74 -4.97 -15.14 -12.25
N MET A 75 -5.28 -13.84 -12.20
CA MET A 75 -4.46 -12.83 -11.50
C MET A 75 -4.26 -13.14 -10.03
N LYS A 76 -5.32 -13.56 -9.31
CA LYS A 76 -5.24 -13.96 -7.90
C LYS A 76 -4.19 -15.07 -7.69
N TRP A 77 -4.14 -16.05 -8.58
CA TRP A 77 -3.16 -17.14 -8.49
C TRP A 77 -1.77 -16.71 -8.95
N ALA A 78 -1.66 -15.84 -9.95
CA ALA A 78 -0.39 -15.26 -10.37
C ALA A 78 0.29 -14.48 -9.22
N GLY A 79 -0.49 -13.76 -8.41
CA GLY A 79 0.03 -13.06 -7.23
C GLY A 79 0.51 -13.94 -6.09
N ILE A 80 0.17 -15.24 -6.07
CA ILE A 80 0.73 -16.21 -5.10
C ILE A 80 2.10 -16.72 -5.56
N ALA A 81 2.37 -16.67 -6.87
CA ALA A 81 3.61 -17.17 -7.46
C ALA A 81 4.73 -16.11 -7.57
N ALA A 82 4.42 -14.84 -7.25
CA ALA A 82 5.34 -13.71 -7.26
C ALA A 82 5.80 -13.35 -5.84
#